data_AF-A0A318J841-F1
#
_entry.id   AF-A0A318J841-F1
#
_cell.length_a   1.000
_cell.length_b   1.000
_cell.length_c   1.000
_cell.angle_alpha   90.00
_cell.angle_beta   90.00
_cell.angle_gamma   90.00
#
_symmetry.space_group_name_H-M   'P 1'
#
loop_
_entity.id
_entity.type
_entity.pdbx_description
1 polymer ?
#
loop_
_entity_poly.entity_id
_entity_poly.type
_entity_poly.pdbx_seq_one_letter_code
_entity_poly.pdbx_strand_id
1 'polypeptide(L)'
;MFLKTAFIYRAFLLCLLALTCLQVNAMDKASHAVADSISHKPRIDKNMRLALQQFVSQYASHPKNAVQHIHIARVKTDTGETALYGYWKEDQSILIVHFFAHPSEETGLSWLHHKARIDLKTDVVATEEEMSGSNYLVTRAWADHIVNTCVQQGQLLLLKRKPARK
;
A
#
# COMPACT_ATOMS: atom_id res chain seq x y z
N MET A 1 -8.90 47.02 52.32
CA MET A 1 -9.72 45.90 51.81
C MET A 1 -9.88 45.98 50.28
N PHE A 2 -8.79 46.01 49.49
CA PHE A 2 -8.88 46.10 48.01
C PHE A 2 -7.72 45.43 47.24
N LEU A 3 -6.84 44.66 47.90
CA LEU A 3 -5.62 44.14 47.25
C LEU A 3 -5.66 42.66 46.81
N LYS A 4 -6.73 41.90 47.14
CA LYS A 4 -6.77 40.45 46.88
C LYS A 4 -7.51 40.05 45.59
N THR A 5 -8.30 40.94 44.99
CA THR A 5 -9.09 40.64 43.79
C THR A 5 -8.29 40.78 42.49
N ALA A 6 -7.30 41.68 42.42
CA ALA A 6 -6.53 41.92 41.19
C ALA A 6 -5.62 40.75 40.77
N PHE A 7 -5.20 39.90 41.72
CA PHE A 7 -4.28 38.80 41.44
C PHE A 7 -4.97 37.59 40.80
N ILE A 8 -6.25 37.37 41.13
CA ILE A 8 -7.03 36.22 40.65
C ILE A 8 -7.40 36.41 39.16
N TYR A 9 -7.72 37.63 38.74
CA TYR A 9 -8.08 37.91 37.34
C TYR A 9 -6.90 37.76 36.36
N ARG A 10 -5.66 38.07 36.77
CA ARG A 10 -4.48 37.91 35.90
C ARG A 10 -4.10 36.44 35.69
N ALA A 11 -4.23 35.60 36.71
CA ALA A 11 -3.99 34.16 36.58
C ALA A 11 -5.06 33.49 35.70
N PHE A 12 -6.32 33.93 35.80
CA PHE A 12 -7.42 33.39 34.99
C PHE A 12 -7.30 33.78 33.50
N LEU A 13 -6.88 35.02 33.20
CA LEU A 13 -6.68 35.49 31.83
C LEU A 13 -5.52 34.77 31.12
N LEU A 14 -4.44 34.47 31.84
CA LEU A 14 -3.31 33.70 31.32
C LEU A 14 -3.69 32.23 31.05
N CYS A 15 -4.56 31.65 31.88
CA CYS A 15 -5.05 30.28 31.68
C CYS A 15 -5.98 30.16 30.46
N LEU A 16 -6.83 31.17 30.22
CA LEU A 16 -7.69 31.23 29.02
C LEU A 16 -6.90 31.40 27.71
N LEU A 17 -5.84 32.23 27.71
CA LEU A 17 -4.96 32.40 26.54
C LEU A 17 -4.13 31.13 26.24
N ALA A 18 -3.69 30.39 27.26
CA ALA A 18 -3.02 29.12 27.08
C ALA A 18 -3.94 28.04 26.50
N LEU A 19 -5.23 28.04 26.87
CA LEU A 19 -6.22 27.11 26.31
C LEU A 19 -6.47 27.36 24.82
N THR A 20 -6.51 28.63 24.38
CA THR A 20 -6.70 28.95 22.96
C THR A 20 -5.50 28.57 22.10
N CYS A 21 -4.27 28.71 22.61
CA CYS A 21 -3.07 28.29 21.88
C CYS A 21 -2.96 26.76 21.71
N LEU A 22 -3.49 25.98 22.67
CA LEU A 22 -3.54 24.53 22.53
C LEU A 22 -4.54 24.07 21.44
N GLN A 23 -5.67 24.76 21.30
CA GLN A 23 -6.71 24.37 20.34
C GLN A 23 -6.32 24.65 18.88
N VAL A 24 -5.60 25.73 18.60
CA VAL A 24 -5.15 26.06 17.23
C VAL A 24 -4.14 25.02 16.71
N ASN A 25 -3.21 24.56 17.55
CA ASN A 25 -2.22 23.54 17.16
C ASN A 25 -2.81 22.13 16.98
N ALA A 26 -3.91 21.81 17.64
CA ALA A 26 -4.58 20.52 17.48
C ALA A 26 -5.33 20.41 16.14
N MET A 27 -5.85 21.53 15.62
CA MET A 27 -6.67 21.54 14.39
C MET A 27 -5.83 21.43 13.11
N ASP A 28 -4.59 21.94 13.10
CA ASP A 28 -3.66 21.77 11.98
C ASP A 28 -3.09 20.35 11.88
N LYS A 29 -2.79 19.70 13.02
CA LYS A 29 -2.37 18.28 13.03
C LYS A 29 -3.51 17.35 12.63
N ALA A 30 -4.76 17.67 13.03
CA ALA A 30 -5.92 16.92 12.59
C ALA A 30 -6.20 17.11 11.09
N SER A 31 -6.03 18.31 10.53
CA SER A 31 -6.27 18.56 9.11
C SER A 31 -5.30 17.82 8.19
N HIS A 32 -4.04 17.63 8.59
CA HIS A 32 -3.10 16.79 7.83
C HIS A 32 -3.36 15.29 8.01
N ALA A 33 -3.78 14.83 9.18
CA ALA A 33 -4.13 13.42 9.41
C ALA A 33 -5.47 13.01 8.75
N VAL A 34 -6.41 13.95 8.61
CA VAL A 34 -7.73 13.72 7.99
C VAL A 34 -7.67 13.83 6.47
N ALA A 35 -6.73 14.60 5.90
CA ALA A 35 -6.57 14.66 4.45
C ALA A 35 -6.02 13.35 3.83
N ASP A 36 -5.24 12.57 4.58
CA ASP A 36 -4.72 11.28 4.11
C ASP A 36 -5.75 10.13 4.22
N SER A 37 -6.88 10.32 4.92
CA SER A 37 -7.86 9.26 5.17
C SER A 37 -9.03 9.18 4.18
N ILE A 38 -9.15 10.11 3.21
CA ILE A 38 -10.30 10.16 2.29
C ILE A 38 -9.95 9.74 0.85
N SER A 39 -8.67 9.49 0.52
CA SER A 39 -8.33 8.81 -0.73
C SER A 39 -8.29 7.30 -0.51
N HIS A 40 -9.42 6.65 -0.77
CA HIS A 40 -9.52 5.18 -0.84
C HIS A 40 -8.55 4.60 -1.89
N LYS A 41 -8.14 5.41 -2.87
CA LYS A 41 -7.15 5.02 -3.87
C LYS A 41 -5.75 4.90 -3.27
N PRO A 42 -5.03 3.80 -3.54
CA PRO A 42 -3.66 3.64 -3.07
C PRO A 42 -2.74 4.66 -3.73
N ARG A 43 -1.88 5.29 -2.94
CA ARG A 43 -0.85 6.19 -3.45
C ARG A 43 0.30 5.36 -4.03
N ILE A 44 0.42 5.36 -5.36
CA ILE A 44 1.55 4.75 -6.08
C ILE A 44 2.57 5.86 -6.36
N ASP A 45 3.66 5.89 -5.60
CA ASP A 45 4.72 6.87 -5.83
C ASP A 45 5.57 6.56 -7.08
N LYS A 46 6.47 7.48 -7.40
CA LYS A 46 7.33 7.38 -8.59
C LYS A 46 8.29 6.18 -8.53
N ASN A 47 8.85 5.87 -7.36
CA ASN A 47 9.81 4.78 -7.21
C ASN A 47 9.12 3.43 -7.35
N MET A 48 7.97 3.27 -6.69
CA MET A 48 7.11 2.09 -6.83
C MET A 48 6.73 1.86 -8.30
N ARG A 49 6.31 2.92 -9.00
CA ARG A 49 5.98 2.83 -10.43
C ARG A 49 7.18 2.40 -11.28
N LEU A 50 8.37 2.92 -10.99
CA LEU A 50 9.60 2.56 -11.70
C LEU A 50 10.01 1.11 -11.45
N ALA A 51 9.96 0.65 -10.19
CA ALA A 51 10.26 -0.72 -9.82
C ALA A 51 9.28 -1.70 -10.49
N LEU A 52 7.97 -1.43 -10.44
CA LEU A 52 6.96 -2.20 -11.16
C LEU A 52 7.21 -2.21 -12.67
N GLN A 53 7.56 -1.05 -13.25
CA GLN A 53 7.88 -0.93 -14.67
C GLN A 53 9.12 -1.76 -15.07
N GLN A 54 10.17 -1.78 -14.25
CA GLN A 54 11.36 -2.60 -14.48
C GLN A 54 11.03 -4.09 -14.35
N PHE A 55 10.32 -4.46 -13.29
CA PHE A 55 9.87 -5.83 -13.04
C PHE A 55 9.06 -6.39 -14.20
N VAL A 56 8.04 -5.66 -14.63
CA VAL A 56 7.21 -6.04 -15.79
C VAL A 56 8.05 -6.12 -17.07
N SER A 57 9.02 -5.22 -17.26
CA SER A 57 9.86 -5.26 -18.47
C SER A 57 10.76 -6.50 -18.53
N GLN A 58 11.09 -7.07 -17.36
CA GLN A 58 11.91 -8.26 -17.23
C GLN A 58 11.08 -9.56 -17.33
N TYR A 59 9.97 -9.63 -16.60
CA TYR A 59 9.26 -10.89 -16.34
C TYR A 59 7.93 -11.05 -17.08
N ALA A 60 7.46 -10.06 -17.85
CA ALA A 60 6.24 -10.23 -18.62
C ALA A 60 6.39 -11.38 -19.64
N SER A 61 5.54 -12.40 -19.49
CA SER A 61 5.46 -13.57 -20.39
C SER A 61 4.85 -13.25 -21.76
N HIS A 62 4.21 -12.09 -21.91
CA HIS A 62 3.50 -11.63 -23.11
C HIS A 62 4.39 -10.83 -24.09
N PRO A 63 3.92 -10.57 -25.33
CA PRO A 63 4.73 -9.90 -26.37
C PRO A 63 5.33 -8.57 -25.90
N LYS A 64 6.52 -8.22 -26.41
CA LYS A 64 7.30 -7.03 -26.00
C LYS A 64 6.53 -5.69 -26.07
N ASN A 65 5.44 -5.61 -26.84
CA ASN A 65 4.65 -4.40 -27.03
C ASN A 65 3.27 -4.45 -26.35
N ALA A 66 2.93 -5.55 -25.68
CA ALA A 66 1.64 -5.70 -25.01
C ALA A 66 1.56 -4.78 -23.78
N VAL A 67 0.46 -4.05 -23.66
CA VAL A 67 0.12 -3.30 -22.44
C VAL A 67 -0.18 -4.31 -21.34
N GLN A 68 0.40 -4.06 -20.17
CA GLN A 68 0.24 -4.85 -18.95
C GLN A 68 -0.66 -4.08 -18.00
N HIS A 69 -1.66 -4.77 -17.46
CA HIS A 69 -2.68 -4.23 -16.58
C HIS A 69 -2.44 -4.73 -15.16
N ILE A 70 -2.10 -3.80 -14.26
CA ILE A 70 -1.95 -4.08 -12.84
C ILE A 70 -2.99 -3.29 -12.07
N HIS A 71 -3.93 -3.99 -11.44
CA HIS A 71 -4.91 -3.39 -10.55
C HIS A 71 -4.36 -3.37 -9.12
N ILE A 72 -4.13 -2.20 -8.53
CA ILE A 72 -3.50 -2.06 -7.22
C ILE A 72 -4.53 -1.59 -6.20
N ALA A 73 -4.68 -2.29 -5.09
CA ALA A 73 -5.58 -1.93 -3.99
C ALA A 73 -4.89 -2.06 -2.63
N ARG A 74 -5.42 -1.32 -1.65
CA ARG A 74 -5.19 -1.61 -0.23
C ARG A 74 -6.12 -2.74 0.16
N VAL A 75 -5.58 -3.82 0.74
CA VAL A 75 -6.37 -4.94 1.24
C VAL A 75 -6.09 -5.10 2.72
N LYS A 76 -7.15 -5.30 3.50
CA LYS A 76 -7.06 -5.60 4.92
C LYS A 76 -6.92 -7.11 5.08
N THR A 77 -5.86 -7.56 5.72
CA THR A 77 -5.63 -8.97 6.01
C THR A 77 -6.47 -9.43 7.20
N ASP A 78 -6.54 -10.74 7.41
CA ASP A 78 -7.25 -11.34 8.55
C ASP A 78 -6.63 -10.93 9.90
N THR A 79 -5.34 -10.57 9.92
CA THR A 79 -4.64 -10.01 11.08
C THR A 79 -5.02 -8.55 11.36
N GLY A 80 -5.81 -7.93 10.49
CA GLY A 80 -6.23 -6.53 10.57
C GLY A 80 -5.22 -5.53 9.99
N GLU A 81 -4.06 -6.00 9.54
CA GLU A 81 -3.07 -5.18 8.86
C GLU A 81 -3.57 -4.76 7.47
N THR A 82 -3.12 -3.61 6.98
CA THR A 82 -3.45 -3.13 5.64
C THR A 82 -2.21 -3.15 4.78
N ALA A 83 -2.24 -3.92 3.69
CA ALA A 83 -1.13 -4.05 2.75
C ALA A 83 -1.56 -3.67 1.32
N LEU A 84 -0.58 -3.30 0.49
CA LEU A 84 -0.80 -3.04 -0.93
C LEU A 84 -0.58 -4.30 -1.74
N TYR A 85 -1.61 -4.70 -2.47
CA TYR A 85 -1.55 -5.80 -3.43
C TYR A 85 -1.85 -5.31 -4.83
N GLY A 86 -1.28 -6.01 -5.81
CA GLY A 86 -1.48 -5.75 -7.23
C GLY A 86 -1.91 -7.02 -7.93
N TYR A 87 -3.05 -7.02 -8.62
CA TYR A 87 -3.40 -8.10 -9.54
C TYR A 87 -2.87 -7.78 -10.93
N TRP A 88 -1.93 -8.60 -11.41
CA TRP A 88 -1.40 -8.53 -12.78
C TRP A 88 -2.18 -9.48 -13.69
N LYS A 89 -3.06 -8.90 -14.51
CA LYS A 89 -4.03 -9.64 -15.32
C LYS A 89 -3.39 -10.56 -16.35
N GLU A 90 -2.40 -10.09 -17.09
CA GLU A 90 -1.81 -10.88 -18.19
C GLU A 90 -1.00 -12.06 -17.64
N ASP A 91 -0.24 -11.86 -16.56
CA ASP A 91 0.57 -12.92 -15.96
C ASP A 91 -0.28 -13.90 -15.11
N GLN A 92 -1.48 -13.49 -14.70
CA GLN A 92 -2.32 -14.18 -13.71
C GLN A 92 -1.56 -14.33 -12.37
N SER A 93 -1.08 -13.21 -11.85
CA SER A 93 -0.26 -13.17 -10.62
C SER A 93 -0.74 -12.09 -9.66
N ILE A 94 -0.59 -12.35 -8.35
CA ILE A 94 -0.70 -11.34 -7.30
C ILE A 94 0.71 -10.83 -7.00
N LEU A 95 0.85 -9.52 -6.90
CA LEU A 95 2.07 -8.82 -6.50
C LEU A 95 1.89 -8.25 -5.10
N ILE A 96 2.86 -8.50 -4.22
CA ILE A 96 2.94 -7.86 -2.90
C ILE A 96 3.64 -6.51 -3.12
N VAL A 97 2.84 -5.49 -3.46
CA VAL A 97 3.32 -4.20 -3.99
C VAL A 97 4.15 -3.42 -2.97
N HIS A 98 3.96 -3.68 -1.68
CA HIS A 98 4.78 -3.06 -0.63
C HIS A 98 6.29 -3.23 -0.86
N PHE A 99 6.74 -4.39 -1.35
CA PHE A 99 8.17 -4.63 -1.63
C PHE A 99 8.72 -3.81 -2.80
N PHE A 100 7.84 -3.23 -3.63
CA PHE A 100 8.24 -2.36 -4.74
C PHE A 100 8.35 -0.89 -4.31
N ALA A 101 7.81 -0.50 -3.15
CA ALA A 101 7.88 0.87 -2.64
C ALA A 101 9.29 1.23 -2.16
N HIS A 102 9.97 0.26 -1.56
CA HIS A 102 11.30 0.39 -0.99
C HIS A 102 12.18 -0.77 -1.45
N PRO A 103 12.52 -0.86 -2.74
CA PRO A 103 13.50 -1.85 -3.17
C PRO A 103 14.81 -1.51 -2.43
N SER A 104 15.21 -2.36 -1.48
CA SER A 104 16.55 -2.26 -0.93
C SER A 104 17.55 -2.56 -2.05
N GLU A 105 18.75 -2.00 -1.98
CA GLU A 105 19.81 -2.29 -2.97
C GLU A 105 20.12 -3.79 -3.05
N GLU A 106 19.87 -4.55 -1.98
CA GLU A 106 20.00 -6.00 -1.92
C GLU A 106 18.85 -6.76 -2.60
N THR A 107 17.63 -6.22 -2.59
CA THR A 107 16.46 -6.84 -3.24
C THR A 107 16.44 -6.57 -4.74
N GLY A 108 17.25 -7.32 -5.49
CA GLY A 108 17.20 -7.32 -6.95
C GLY A 108 15.85 -7.79 -7.50
N LEU A 109 15.60 -7.53 -8.80
CA LEU A 109 14.36 -7.93 -9.49
C LEU A 109 14.06 -9.44 -9.39
N SER A 110 15.10 -10.28 -9.31
CA SER A 110 14.97 -11.73 -9.10
C SER A 110 14.34 -12.07 -7.76
N TRP A 111 14.75 -11.38 -6.68
CA TRP A 111 14.16 -11.59 -5.37
C TRP A 111 12.67 -11.22 -5.38
N LEU A 112 12.32 -10.08 -5.99
CA LEU A 112 10.92 -9.68 -6.15
C LEU A 112 10.11 -10.73 -6.93
N HIS A 113 10.71 -11.37 -7.93
CA HIS A 113 10.04 -12.39 -8.74
C HIS A 113 9.72 -13.65 -7.94
N HIS A 114 10.57 -14.02 -6.98
CA HIS A 114 10.40 -15.23 -6.19
C HIS A 114 9.70 -15.01 -4.84
N LYS A 115 9.69 -13.78 -4.32
CA LYS A 115 9.18 -13.50 -2.96
C LYS A 115 8.02 -12.50 -2.92
N ALA A 116 7.91 -11.62 -3.93
CA ALA A 116 6.88 -10.60 -4.00
C ALA A 116 5.81 -10.89 -5.06
N ARG A 117 5.84 -12.09 -5.66
CA ARG A 117 4.87 -12.56 -6.66
C ARG A 117 4.31 -13.90 -6.22
N ILE A 118 3.00 -14.05 -6.38
CA ILE A 118 2.25 -15.30 -6.20
C ILE A 118 1.64 -15.61 -7.56
N ASP A 119 2.05 -16.71 -8.18
CA ASP A 119 1.49 -17.19 -9.44
C ASP A 119 0.16 -17.90 -9.17
N LEU A 120 -0.94 -17.41 -9.74
CA LEU A 120 -2.28 -17.94 -9.47
C LEU A 120 -2.50 -19.36 -10.00
N LYS A 121 -1.59 -19.87 -10.84
CA LYS A 121 -1.66 -21.23 -11.41
C LYS A 121 -0.87 -22.24 -10.60
N THR A 122 0.23 -21.84 -9.96
CA THR A 122 1.14 -22.77 -9.28
C THR A 122 1.19 -22.60 -7.77
N ASP A 123 0.92 -21.40 -7.26
CA ASP A 123 1.15 -21.05 -5.85
C ASP A 123 -0.16 -21.01 -5.05
N VAL A 124 -1.28 -21.41 -5.67
CA VAL A 124 -2.62 -21.37 -5.07
C VAL A 124 -3.21 -22.77 -4.98
N VAL A 125 -3.53 -23.18 -3.76
CA VAL A 125 -4.14 -24.47 -3.42
C VAL A 125 -5.61 -24.33 -3.03
N ALA A 126 -6.35 -25.44 -3.00
CA ALA A 126 -7.78 -25.40 -2.73
C ALA A 126 -8.06 -25.16 -1.24
N THR A 127 -7.30 -25.80 -0.34
CA THR A 127 -7.55 -25.78 1.10
C THR A 127 -6.28 -25.53 1.93
N GLU A 128 -6.45 -25.22 3.22
CA GLU A 128 -5.32 -25.01 4.13
C GLU A 128 -4.51 -26.28 4.38
N GLU A 129 -5.15 -27.45 4.35
CA GLU A 129 -4.48 -28.74 4.53
C GLU A 129 -3.45 -28.98 3.42
N GLU A 130 -3.74 -28.56 2.19
CA GLU A 130 -2.81 -28.63 1.05
C GLU A 130 -1.61 -27.67 1.19
N MET A 131 -1.68 -26.69 2.09
CA MET A 131 -0.54 -25.82 2.42
C MET A 131 0.45 -26.51 3.36
N SER A 132 0.07 -27.62 4.01
CA SER A 132 0.87 -28.25 5.07
C SER A 132 2.32 -28.52 4.62
N GLY A 133 3.27 -27.87 5.31
CA GLY A 133 4.71 -27.99 5.02
C GLY A 133 5.27 -26.98 4.02
N SER A 134 4.44 -26.13 3.40
CA SER A 134 4.88 -25.08 2.49
C SER A 134 4.57 -23.69 3.04
N ASN A 135 5.60 -22.85 3.13
CA ASN A 135 5.45 -21.44 3.50
C ASN A 135 5.22 -20.52 2.28
N TYR A 136 4.95 -21.10 1.10
CA TYR A 136 4.87 -20.37 -0.17
C TYR A 136 3.51 -20.45 -0.86
N LEU A 137 2.66 -21.38 -0.44
CA LEU A 137 1.34 -21.57 -1.02
C LEU A 137 0.32 -20.69 -0.29
N VAL A 138 -0.74 -20.31 -1.01
CA VAL A 138 -1.90 -19.61 -0.44
C VAL A 138 -3.18 -20.33 -0.82
N THR A 139 -4.24 -20.14 -0.05
CA THR A 139 -5.55 -20.71 -0.39
C THR A 139 -6.19 -19.95 -1.55
N ARG A 140 -7.03 -20.65 -2.32
CA ARG A 140 -7.84 -20.04 -3.39
C ARG A 140 -8.76 -18.96 -2.85
N ALA A 141 -9.39 -19.19 -1.70
CA ALA A 141 -10.25 -18.20 -1.06
C ALA A 141 -9.50 -16.88 -0.77
N TRP A 142 -8.27 -16.98 -0.25
CA TRP A 142 -7.42 -15.82 -0.02
C TRP A 142 -7.05 -15.13 -1.34
N ALA A 143 -6.59 -15.89 -2.34
CA ALA A 143 -6.18 -15.32 -3.63
C ALA A 143 -7.36 -14.61 -4.33
N ASP A 144 -8.53 -15.23 -4.35
CA ASP A 144 -9.74 -14.70 -4.96
C ASP A 144 -10.20 -13.42 -4.23
N HIS A 145 -10.11 -13.36 -2.90
CA HIS A 145 -10.38 -12.14 -2.14
C HIS A 145 -9.46 -10.99 -2.58
N ILE A 146 -8.16 -11.24 -2.69
CA ILE A 146 -7.17 -10.23 -3.10
C ILE A 146 -7.44 -9.75 -4.54
N VAL A 147 -7.66 -10.68 -5.46
CA VAL A 147 -7.94 -10.38 -6.89
C VAL A 147 -9.22 -9.56 -7.02
N ASN A 148 -10.30 -9.98 -6.38
CA ASN A 148 -11.59 -9.28 -6.42
C ASN A 148 -11.46 -7.87 -5.85
N THR A 149 -10.77 -7.71 -4.72
CA THR A 149 -10.53 -6.39 -4.12
C THR A 149 -9.72 -5.49 -5.06
N CYS A 150 -8.65 -6.02 -5.68
CA CYS A 150 -7.87 -5.29 -6.67
C CYS A 150 -8.72 -4.85 -7.86
N VAL A 151 -9.52 -5.75 -8.44
CA VAL A 151 -10.33 -5.45 -9.62
C VAL A 151 -11.44 -4.42 -9.32
N GLN A 152 -12.12 -4.56 -8.18
CA GLN A 152 -13.30 -3.74 -7.86
C GLN A 152 -12.93 -2.37 -7.28
N GLN A 153 -11.90 -2.30 -6.43
CA GLN A 153 -11.57 -1.11 -5.65
C GLN A 153 -10.21 -0.50 -6.04
N GLY A 154 -9.41 -1.24 -6.80
CA GLY A 154 -8.05 -0.85 -7.11
C GLY A 154 -7.92 0.24 -8.17
N GLN A 155 -6.79 0.92 -8.11
CA GLN A 155 -6.32 1.80 -9.17
C GLN A 155 -5.66 0.96 -10.27
N LEU A 156 -6.12 1.15 -11.52
CA LEU A 156 -5.48 0.54 -12.68
C LEU A 156 -4.18 1.27 -13.05
N LEU A 157 -3.10 0.50 -13.15
CA LEU A 157 -1.81 0.91 -13.64
C LEU A 157 -1.53 0.21 -14.98
N LEU A 158 -1.32 1.00 -16.03
CA LEU A 158 -0.94 0.51 -17.35
C LEU A 158 0.58 0.64 -17.53
N LEU A 159 1.24 -0.49 -17.81
CA LEU A 159 2.68 -0.54 -18.04
C LEU A 159 2.95 -1.13 -19.42
N LYS A 160 3.94 -0.57 -20.12
CA LYS A 160 4.45 -1.16 -21.37
C LYS A 160 5.86 -1.63 -21.12
N ARG A 161 6.23 -2.82 -21.57
CA ARG A 161 7.61 -3.29 -21.47
C ARG A 161 8.53 -2.28 -22.16
N LYS A 162 9.53 -1.79 -21.43
CA LYS A 162 10.60 -0.98 -22.00
C LYS A 162 11.67 -1.92 -22.54
N PRO A 163 12.28 -1.62 -23.70
CA PRO A 163 13.49 -2.32 -24.11
C PRO A 163 14.54 -2.17 -23.02
N ALA A 164 15.27 -3.24 -22.72
CA ALA A 164 16.41 -3.18 -21.83
C ALA A 164 17.36 -2.10 -22.36
N ARG A 165 17.80 -1.18 -21.50
CA ARG A 165 18.89 -0.28 -21.85
C ARG A 165 20.13 -1.17 -22.05
N LYS A 166 20.63 -1.19 -23.28
CA LYS A 166 21.92 -1.80 -23.61
C LYS A 166 23.03 -1.04 -22.92
#